data_AF-A0A3D2MC71-F1
#
_entry.id   AF-A0A3D2MC71-F1
#
_cell.length_a   1.000
_cell.length_b   1.000
_cell.length_c   1.000
_cell.angle_alpha   90.00
_cell.angle_beta   90.00
_cell.angle_gamma   90.00
#
_symmetry.space_group_name_H-M   'P 1'
#
loop_
_entity.id
_entity.type
_entity.pdbx_description
1 polymer ?
#
loop_
_entity_poly.entity_id
_entity_poly.type
_entity_poly.pdbx_seq_one_letter_code
_entity_poly.pdbx_strand_id
1 'polypeptide(L)'
;MSKNDIEKKISIFFRTAFKYYGKEIGLTSNQPFFINQLCNPEKEQYGEYNYMIQYGFPQSGCVSLKFQYSQEEKSFTINEVSVYAPPAEENIIMANFATPLQDGPIGVDINFGMDMGTKSHTSIDEIEENPNALKMIELATSDLSKAQILGKCMLEVPEGSDMIPCCNSVHISNNKGRTKI
;
A
#
# COMPACT_ATOMS: atom_id res chain seq x y z
N MET A 1 10.73 10.42 -19.59
CA MET A 1 10.94 8.96 -19.55
C MET A 1 10.26 8.42 -20.81
N SER A 2 10.19 7.12 -21.07
CA SER A 2 9.23 6.64 -22.08
C SER A 2 8.01 6.06 -21.38
N LYS A 3 6.82 6.11 -22.00
CA LYS A 3 5.59 5.48 -21.50
C LYS A 3 5.80 4.04 -21.03
N ASN A 4 6.63 3.29 -21.77
CA ASN A 4 7.03 1.92 -21.45
C ASN A 4 7.77 1.79 -20.10
N ASP A 5 8.50 2.82 -19.68
CA ASP A 5 9.24 2.80 -18.41
C ASP A 5 8.31 2.93 -17.20
N ILE A 6 7.21 3.69 -17.33
CA ILE A 6 6.22 3.87 -16.26
C ILE A 6 5.40 2.60 -16.09
N GLU A 7 4.90 2.03 -17.19
CA GLU A 7 4.20 0.75 -17.18
C GLU A 7 5.08 -0.35 -16.57
N LYS A 8 6.38 -0.35 -16.88
CA LYS A 8 7.35 -1.27 -16.26
C LYS A 8 7.48 -1.04 -14.75
N LYS A 9 7.57 0.21 -14.27
CA LYS A 9 7.63 0.52 -12.83
C LYS A 9 6.35 0.07 -12.10
N ILE A 10 5.18 0.34 -12.67
CA ILE A 10 3.88 -0.11 -12.13
C ILE A 10 3.83 -1.65 -12.08
N SER A 11 4.27 -2.32 -13.16
CA SER A 11 4.30 -3.80 -13.21
C SER A 11 5.23 -4.39 -12.16
N ILE A 12 6.41 -3.78 -11.94
CA ILE A 12 7.35 -4.19 -10.90
C ILE A 12 6.74 -4.00 -9.51
N PHE A 13 6.10 -2.86 -9.26
CA PHE A 13 5.41 -2.61 -7.99
C PHE A 13 4.30 -3.65 -7.76
N PHE A 14 3.42 -3.87 -8.73
CA PHE A 14 2.35 -4.87 -8.65
C PHE A 14 2.90 -6.26 -8.33
N ARG A 15 3.90 -6.74 -9.07
CA ARG A 15 4.52 -8.06 -8.84
C ARG A 15 5.20 -8.14 -7.47
N THR A 16 5.76 -7.04 -6.98
CA THR A 16 6.42 -6.99 -5.67
C THR A 16 5.39 -7.06 -4.54
N ALA A 17 4.33 -6.27 -4.63
CA ALA A 17 3.23 -6.27 -3.68
C ALA A 17 2.49 -7.62 -3.66
N PHE A 18 2.16 -8.16 -4.84
CA PHE A 18 1.33 -9.36 -4.96
C PHE A 18 2.00 -10.63 -4.40
N LYS A 19 3.34 -10.64 -4.23
CA LYS A 19 4.05 -11.71 -3.49
C LYS A 19 3.56 -11.88 -2.05
N TYR A 20 2.91 -10.86 -1.50
CA TYR A 20 2.42 -10.84 -0.12
C TYR A 20 0.92 -11.16 -0.01
N TYR A 21 0.25 -11.49 -1.12
CA TYR A 21 -1.12 -11.99 -1.07
C TYR A 21 -1.25 -13.21 -0.14
N GLY A 22 -2.21 -13.18 0.78
CA GLY A 22 -2.46 -14.18 1.80
C GLY A 22 -1.53 -14.13 3.01
N LYS A 23 -0.67 -13.10 3.13
CA LYS A 23 0.37 -13.02 4.16
C LYS A 23 0.17 -11.83 5.09
N GLU A 24 0.62 -12.01 6.32
CA GLU A 24 0.92 -10.90 7.22
C GLU A 24 2.41 -10.57 7.07
N ILE A 25 2.72 -9.29 6.90
CA ILE A 25 4.09 -8.82 6.68
C ILE A 25 4.53 -7.77 7.69
N GLY A 26 5.83 -7.70 7.89
CA GLY A 26 6.49 -6.66 8.66
C GLY A 26 7.20 -5.68 7.76
N LEU A 27 6.95 -4.39 7.96
CA LEU A 27 7.67 -3.30 7.31
C LEU A 27 8.54 -2.56 8.32
N THR A 28 9.76 -2.20 7.88
CA THR A 28 10.63 -1.31 8.65
C THR A 28 10.21 0.14 8.53
N SER A 29 9.46 0.50 7.48
CA SER A 29 8.79 1.79 7.41
C SER A 29 7.55 1.79 8.31
N ASN A 30 7.05 2.98 8.65
CA ASN A 30 5.76 3.15 9.30
C ASN A 30 4.61 3.30 8.28
N GLN A 31 4.85 2.90 7.01
CA GLN A 31 3.82 3.01 5.99
C GLN A 31 2.87 1.82 6.09
N PRO A 32 1.55 2.07 6.02
CA PRO A 32 0.59 0.99 5.94
C PRO A 32 0.72 0.33 4.57
N PHE A 33 0.55 -0.98 4.56
CA PHE A 33 0.39 -1.76 3.35
C PHE A 33 -0.70 -2.80 3.56
N PHE A 34 -1.56 -2.92 2.55
CA PHE A 34 -2.60 -3.94 2.55
C PHE A 34 -2.98 -4.34 1.13
N ILE A 35 -3.53 -5.55 1.04
CA ILE A 35 -4.21 -6.05 -0.15
C ILE A 35 -5.60 -6.47 0.31
N ASN A 36 -6.64 -5.90 -0.30
CA ASN A 36 -8.03 -6.25 -0.01
C ASN A 36 -8.70 -6.80 -1.26
N GLN A 37 -9.53 -7.83 -1.11
CA GLN A 37 -10.57 -8.13 -2.08
C GLN A 37 -11.74 -7.17 -1.84
N LEU A 38 -12.25 -6.58 -2.91
CA LEU A 38 -13.44 -5.73 -2.90
C LEU A 38 -14.64 -6.62 -3.23
N CYS A 39 -15.50 -6.85 -2.25
CA CYS A 39 -16.64 -7.74 -2.40
C CYS A 39 -17.65 -7.14 -3.38
N ASN A 40 -17.97 -7.90 -4.42
CA ASN A 40 -19.01 -7.52 -5.37
C ASN A 40 -19.81 -8.77 -5.76
N PRO A 41 -20.89 -9.09 -5.03
CA PRO A 41 -21.65 -10.32 -5.24
C PRO A 41 -22.14 -10.50 -6.69
N GLU A 42 -22.49 -9.40 -7.36
CA GLU A 42 -22.98 -9.42 -8.75
C GLU A 42 -21.89 -9.82 -9.74
N LYS A 43 -20.62 -9.51 -9.48
CA LYS A 43 -19.49 -9.90 -10.32
C LYS A 43 -18.90 -11.25 -9.93
N GLU A 44 -18.90 -11.54 -8.63
CA GLU A 44 -18.36 -12.80 -8.09
C GLU A 44 -19.12 -14.02 -8.59
N GLN A 45 -20.44 -13.91 -8.81
CA GLN A 45 -21.23 -14.97 -9.46
C GLN A 45 -20.77 -15.32 -10.88
N TYR A 46 -20.06 -14.40 -11.55
CA TYR A 46 -19.47 -14.61 -12.88
C TYR A 46 -17.98 -14.99 -12.80
N GLY A 47 -17.44 -15.24 -11.60
CA GLY A 47 -16.02 -15.57 -11.41
C GLY A 47 -15.08 -14.38 -11.60
N GLU A 48 -15.61 -13.15 -11.49
CA GLU A 48 -14.85 -11.91 -11.54
C GLU A 48 -14.62 -11.35 -10.13
N TYR A 49 -13.35 -11.23 -9.74
CA TYR A 49 -12.98 -10.80 -8.39
C TYR A 49 -12.15 -9.51 -8.46
N ASN A 50 -12.56 -8.50 -7.70
CA ASN A 50 -11.87 -7.21 -7.66
C ASN A 50 -10.99 -7.12 -6.42
N TYR A 51 -9.85 -6.46 -6.57
CA TYR A 51 -8.87 -6.30 -5.52
C TYR A 51 -8.27 -4.90 -5.54
N MET A 52 -7.73 -4.50 -4.40
CA MET A 52 -6.98 -3.26 -4.22
C MET A 52 -5.68 -3.54 -3.46
N ILE A 53 -4.56 -3.05 -3.98
CA ILE A 53 -3.30 -2.87 -3.26
C ILE A 53 -3.22 -1.41 -2.85
N GLN A 54 -2.84 -1.14 -1.60
CA GLN A 54 -2.47 0.20 -1.16
C GLN A 54 -1.17 0.16 -0.36
N TYR A 55 -0.25 1.06 -0.68
CA TYR A 55 0.92 1.38 0.12
C TYR A 55 0.88 2.86 0.50
N GLY A 56 1.02 3.17 1.78
CA GLY A 56 1.00 4.53 2.30
C GLY A 56 -0.40 5.11 2.55
N PHE A 57 -0.41 6.36 3.01
CA PHE A 57 -1.64 7.10 3.28
C PHE A 57 -1.86 8.16 2.19
N PRO A 58 -3.07 8.28 1.61
CA PRO A 58 -3.33 9.27 0.57
C PRO A 58 -2.85 10.68 0.94
N GLN A 59 -3.12 11.13 2.17
CA GLN A 59 -2.75 12.46 2.69
C GLN A 59 -1.24 12.75 2.80
N SER A 60 -0.40 11.71 2.85
CA SER A 60 1.05 11.85 3.10
C SER A 60 1.92 11.14 2.05
N GLY A 61 1.31 10.65 0.97
CA GLY A 61 1.96 9.87 -0.08
C GLY A 61 1.45 8.43 -0.13
N CYS A 62 0.90 8.03 -1.27
CA CYS A 62 0.29 6.71 -1.44
C CYS A 62 0.45 6.20 -2.88
N VAL A 63 0.57 4.88 -3.01
CA VAL A 63 0.38 4.17 -4.28
C VAL A 63 -0.78 3.21 -4.10
N SER A 64 -1.84 3.39 -4.89
CA SER A 64 -3.02 2.54 -4.92
C SER A 64 -3.19 1.92 -6.31
N LEU A 65 -3.47 0.62 -6.35
CA LEU A 65 -3.75 -0.14 -7.55
C LEU A 65 -5.04 -0.93 -7.37
N LYS A 66 -6.01 -0.74 -8.27
CA LYS A 66 -7.16 -1.65 -8.38
C LYS A 66 -6.94 -2.61 -9.54
N PHE A 67 -7.18 -3.89 -9.29
CA PHE A 67 -7.00 -4.94 -10.28
C PHE A 67 -8.09 -5.99 -10.14
N GLN A 68 -8.33 -6.71 -11.23
CA GLN A 68 -9.36 -7.73 -11.31
C GLN A 68 -8.74 -9.06 -11.71
N TYR A 69 -9.25 -10.15 -11.14
CA TYR A 69 -9.01 -11.51 -11.59
C TYR A 69 -10.24 -12.03 -12.33
N SER A 70 -10.03 -12.56 -13.52
CA SER A 70 -11.05 -13.33 -14.26
C SER A 70 -10.71 -14.82 -14.17
N GLN A 71 -11.65 -15.64 -13.67
CA GLN A 71 -11.49 -17.09 -13.66
C GLN A 71 -11.50 -17.70 -15.07
N GLU A 72 -12.30 -17.14 -15.98
CA GLU A 72 -12.41 -17.59 -17.38
C GLU A 72 -11.07 -17.42 -18.10
N GLU A 73 -10.50 -16.22 -18.01
CA GLU A 73 -9.24 -15.85 -18.67
C GLU A 73 -7.99 -16.28 -17.88
N LYS A 74 -8.16 -16.70 -16.63
CA LYS A 74 -7.08 -17.02 -15.67
C LYS A 74 -6.01 -15.93 -15.62
N SER A 75 -6.43 -14.67 -15.68
CA SER A 75 -5.56 -13.53 -15.82
C SER A 75 -5.91 -12.42 -14.83
N PHE A 76 -4.90 -11.59 -14.54
CA PHE A 76 -5.07 -10.38 -13.75
C PHE A 76 -4.97 -9.15 -14.68
N THR A 77 -5.92 -8.23 -14.52
CA THR A 77 -5.95 -6.96 -15.23
C THR A 77 -5.86 -5.82 -14.24
N ILE A 78 -4.91 -4.90 -14.43
CA ILE A 78 -4.85 -3.66 -13.65
C ILE A 78 -5.84 -2.68 -14.27
N ASN A 79 -6.82 -2.27 -13.49
CA ASN A 79 -7.92 -1.42 -13.95
C ASN A 79 -7.64 0.06 -13.68
N GLU A 80 -7.01 0.35 -12.54
CA GLU A 80 -6.77 1.72 -12.07
C GLU A 80 -5.43 1.78 -11.33
N VAL A 81 -4.69 2.86 -11.59
CA VAL A 81 -3.48 3.22 -10.86
C VAL A 81 -3.65 4.64 -10.36
N SER A 82 -3.48 4.84 -9.06
CA SER A 82 -3.61 6.15 -8.43
C SER A 82 -2.40 6.38 -7.54
N VAL A 83 -1.62 7.42 -7.85
CA VAL A 83 -0.46 7.83 -7.07
C VAL A 83 -0.76 9.17 -6.42
N TYR A 84 -0.69 9.21 -5.10
CA TYR A 84 -0.81 10.43 -4.32
C TYR A 84 0.60 10.89 -3.97
N ALA A 85 0.98 12.06 -4.46
CA ALA A 85 2.30 12.62 -4.24
C ALA A 85 2.23 14.15 -4.05
N PRO A 86 3.16 14.74 -3.29
CA PRO A 86 3.31 16.18 -3.25
C PRO A 86 3.63 16.75 -4.65
N PRO A 87 3.39 18.06 -4.88
CA PRO A 87 3.83 18.76 -6.07
C PRO A 87 5.34 18.58 -6.33
N ALA A 88 5.77 18.66 -7.59
CA ALA A 88 7.17 18.40 -8.00
C ALA A 88 8.21 19.29 -7.28
N GLU A 89 7.82 20.48 -6.86
CA GLU A 89 8.69 21.47 -6.19
C GLU A 89 8.80 21.24 -4.67
N GLU A 90 8.00 20.33 -4.12
CA GLU A 90 7.95 20.04 -2.68
C GLU A 90 8.76 18.80 -2.30
N ASN A 91 9.33 18.82 -1.09
CA ASN A 91 10.02 17.68 -0.54
C ASN A 91 9.02 16.60 -0.12
N ILE A 92 9.25 15.35 -0.51
CA ILE A 92 8.51 14.21 0.02
C ILE A 92 8.89 13.99 1.48
N ILE A 93 7.96 14.26 2.40
CA ILE A 93 8.07 13.89 3.82
C ILE A 93 7.09 12.74 4.04
N MET A 94 7.63 11.52 4.19
CA MET A 94 6.83 10.35 4.52
C MET A 94 6.43 10.41 5.98
N ALA A 95 5.13 10.43 6.27
CA ALA A 95 4.64 10.46 7.64
C ALA A 95 5.11 9.21 8.41
N ASN A 96 5.80 9.43 9.54
CA ASN A 96 6.17 8.38 10.48
C ASN A 96 5.14 8.35 11.60
N PHE A 97 4.14 7.48 11.48
CA PHE A 97 3.17 7.24 12.55
C PHE A 97 3.76 6.26 13.55
N ALA A 98 4.57 6.77 14.47
CA ALA A 98 4.88 6.05 15.69
C ALA A 98 4.23 6.83 16.83
N THR A 99 3.22 6.24 17.46
CA THR A 99 2.90 6.61 18.84
C THR A 99 4.02 6.00 19.69
N PRO A 100 4.89 6.78 20.35
CA PRO A 100 5.72 6.20 21.40
C PRO A 100 4.77 5.65 22.47
N LEU A 101 4.81 4.35 22.73
CA LEU A 101 4.22 3.75 23.91
C LEU A 101 4.80 4.47 25.13
N GLN A 102 4.06 5.42 25.70
CA GLN A 102 4.38 6.01 26.99
C GLN A 102 3.76 5.13 28.07
N ASP A 103 4.59 4.59 28.97
CA ASP A 103 4.11 3.99 30.22
C ASP A 103 3.40 5.08 31.04
N GLY A 104 2.06 5.02 31.11
CA GLY A 104 1.21 6.02 31.74
C GLY A 104 -0.29 5.72 31.54
N PRO A 105 -1.21 6.51 32.15
CA PRO A 105 -2.65 6.33 31.93
C PRO A 105 -2.96 6.36 30.44
N ILE A 106 -3.93 5.54 29.99
CA ILE A 106 -4.32 5.35 28.58
C ILE A 106 -4.55 6.72 27.92
N GLY A 107 -3.52 7.24 27.26
CA GLY A 107 -3.58 8.41 26.39
C GLY A 107 -3.73 7.89 24.97
N VAL A 108 -4.92 8.07 24.39
CA VAL A 108 -5.12 7.82 22.96
C VAL A 108 -4.62 9.07 22.22
N ASP A 109 -3.36 9.04 21.80
CA ASP A 109 -2.79 10.09 20.95
C ASP A 109 -3.13 9.76 19.49
N ILE A 110 -4.06 10.51 18.92
CA ILE A 110 -4.51 10.35 17.53
C ILE A 110 -3.75 11.36 16.68
N ASN A 111 -2.69 10.89 16.02
CA ASN A 111 -1.96 11.71 15.06
C ASN A 111 -2.67 11.61 13.70
N PHE A 112 -3.49 12.61 13.35
CA PHE A 112 -3.99 12.75 11.99
C PHE A 112 -2.79 13.03 11.09
N GLY A 113 -2.62 12.25 10.03
CA GLY A 113 -1.44 12.32 9.17
C GLY A 113 -1.04 13.73 8.77
N MET A 114 0.26 13.94 8.60
CA MET A 114 0.76 15.16 7.96
C MET A 114 0.09 15.28 6.59
N ASP A 115 -0.77 16.28 6.42
CA ASP A 115 -1.28 16.69 5.12
C ASP A 115 -0.12 17.32 4.35
N MET A 116 0.35 16.60 3.33
CA MET A 116 1.49 16.99 2.50
C MET A 116 1.03 17.67 1.20
N GLY A 117 -0.21 18.15 1.12
CA GLY A 117 -0.75 18.79 -0.09
C GLY A 117 -0.77 17.85 -1.29
N THR A 118 -0.86 16.54 -1.05
CA THR A 118 -0.74 15.50 -2.08
C THR A 118 -1.84 15.63 -3.13
N LYS A 119 -1.48 15.49 -4.39
CA LYS A 119 -2.43 15.42 -5.51
C LYS A 119 -2.53 14.00 -6.02
N SER A 120 -3.71 13.63 -6.47
CA SER A 120 -3.95 12.34 -7.13
C SER A 120 -3.49 12.42 -8.58
N HIS A 121 -2.66 11.47 -8.99
CA HIS A 121 -2.19 11.27 -10.37
C HIS A 121 -2.68 9.90 -10.82
N THR A 122 -3.57 9.87 -11.82
CA THR A 122 -4.27 8.63 -12.24
C THR A 122 -4.00 8.24 -13.68
N SER A 123 -3.53 9.19 -14.52
CA SER A 123 -3.07 8.88 -15.88
C SER A 123 -1.56 8.67 -15.93
N ILE A 124 -1.09 7.94 -16.95
CA ILE A 124 0.35 7.71 -17.16
C ILE A 124 1.08 9.05 -17.37
N ASP A 125 0.47 9.97 -18.11
CA ASP A 125 1.06 11.29 -18.41
C ASP A 125 1.20 12.13 -17.12
N GLU A 126 0.17 12.16 -16.26
CA GLU A 126 0.24 12.85 -14.97
C GLU A 126 1.31 12.28 -14.02
N ILE A 127 1.50 10.96 -14.05
CA ILE A 127 2.54 10.28 -13.27
C ILE A 127 3.92 10.59 -13.86
N GLU A 128 4.04 10.71 -15.19
CA GLU A 128 5.31 11.07 -15.85
C GLU A 128 5.74 12.50 -15.53
N GLU A 129 4.80 13.44 -15.59
CA GLU A 129 5.04 14.86 -15.38
C GLU A 129 5.36 15.19 -13.92
N ASN A 130 4.96 14.34 -12.96
CA ASN A 130 5.31 14.50 -11.54
C ASN A 130 6.44 13.56 -11.10
N PRO A 131 7.70 14.04 -10.95
CA PRO A 131 8.81 13.20 -10.47
C PRO A 131 8.58 12.63 -9.06
N ASN A 132 7.79 13.29 -8.21
CA ASN A 132 7.44 12.77 -6.89
C ASN A 132 6.49 11.57 -6.98
N ALA A 133 5.59 11.52 -7.98
CA ALA A 133 4.74 10.35 -8.20
C ALA A 133 5.57 9.11 -8.57
N LEU A 134 6.56 9.27 -9.45
CA LEU A 134 7.50 8.20 -9.79
C LEU A 134 8.30 7.73 -8.57
N LYS A 135 8.79 8.69 -7.78
CA LYS A 135 9.53 8.40 -6.55
C LYS A 135 8.68 7.65 -5.53
N MET A 136 7.38 7.91 -5.44
CA MET A 136 6.47 7.15 -4.57
C MET A 136 6.38 5.67 -4.98
N ILE A 137 6.28 5.37 -6.29
CA ILE A 137 6.28 3.98 -6.79
C ILE A 137 7.60 3.28 -6.46
N GLU A 138 8.72 3.97 -6.62
CA GLU A 138 10.05 3.44 -6.31
C GLU A 138 10.24 3.19 -4.81
N LEU A 139 9.81 4.12 -3.96
CA LEU A 139 9.85 3.98 -2.51
C LEU A 139 9.01 2.79 -2.05
N ALA A 140 7.76 2.70 -2.53
CA ALA A 140 6.87 1.58 -2.22
C ALA A 140 7.48 0.24 -2.63
N THR A 141 8.02 0.16 -3.86
CA THR A 141 8.68 -1.04 -4.36
C THR A 141 9.90 -1.42 -3.53
N SER A 142 10.75 -0.44 -3.20
CA SER A 142 11.98 -0.65 -2.41
C SER A 142 11.67 -1.10 -0.99
N ASP A 143 10.67 -0.51 -0.34
CA ASP A 143 10.27 -0.89 1.02
C ASP A 143 9.66 -2.29 1.05
N LEU A 144 8.70 -2.57 0.16
CA LEU A 144 8.09 -3.90 0.03
C LEU A 144 9.12 -4.97 -0.33
N SER A 145 10.18 -4.65 -1.08
CA SER A 145 11.25 -5.62 -1.38
C SER A 145 12.03 -6.09 -0.15
N LYS A 146 11.97 -5.34 0.95
CA LYS A 146 12.64 -5.61 2.23
C LYS A 146 11.68 -6.14 3.29
N ALA A 147 10.39 -6.28 2.98
CA ALA A 147 9.39 -6.72 3.92
C ALA A 147 9.68 -8.15 4.42
N GLN A 148 9.43 -8.37 5.71
CA GLN A 148 9.53 -9.67 6.33
C GLN A 148 8.17 -10.36 6.29
N ILE A 149 8.11 -11.64 5.92
CA ILE A 149 6.87 -12.43 6.10
C ILE A 149 6.79 -12.87 7.56
N LEU A 150 5.70 -12.52 8.23
CA LEU A 150 5.46 -12.87 9.63
C LEU A 150 4.54 -14.07 9.78
N GLY A 151 3.64 -14.27 8.82
CA GLY A 151 2.71 -15.38 8.85
C GLY A 151 1.69 -15.30 7.71
N LYS A 152 0.54 -15.94 7.96
CA LYS A 152 -0.63 -15.84 7.09
C LYS A 152 -1.46 -14.62 7.51
N CYS A 153 -2.15 -13.99 6.56
CA CYS A 153 -3.15 -12.98 6.88
C CYS A 153 -4.34 -13.67 7.59
N MET A 154 -4.56 -13.34 8.87
CA MET A 154 -5.57 -13.97 9.74
C MET A 154 -6.56 -12.94 10.32
N LEU A 155 -6.80 -11.84 9.60
CA LEU A 155 -7.73 -10.81 10.04
C LEU A 155 -9.18 -11.31 9.96
N GLU A 156 -9.92 -11.12 11.04
CA GLU A 156 -11.36 -11.42 11.10
C GLU A 156 -12.13 -10.49 10.15
N VAL A 157 -13.10 -11.07 9.44
CA VAL A 157 -13.95 -10.33 8.50
C VAL A 157 -15.36 -10.26 9.07
N PRO A 158 -15.84 -9.06 9.44
CA PRO A 158 -17.22 -8.90 9.89
C PRO A 158 -18.22 -9.37 8.82
N GLU A 159 -19.33 -9.93 9.27
CA GLU A 159 -20.44 -10.28 8.39
C GLU A 159 -20.95 -9.02 7.67
N GLY A 160 -21.13 -9.11 6.35
CA GLY A 160 -21.55 -7.98 5.52
C GLY A 160 -20.44 -6.99 5.16
N SER A 161 -19.16 -7.31 5.41
CA SER A 161 -18.04 -6.46 4.99
C SER A 161 -17.95 -6.37 3.46
N ASP A 162 -17.79 -5.14 2.95
CA ASP A 162 -17.52 -4.87 1.53
C ASP A 162 -16.06 -5.15 1.14
N MET A 163 -15.22 -5.51 2.11
CA MET A 163 -13.80 -5.81 1.90
C MET A 163 -13.35 -7.03 2.70
N ILE A 164 -12.57 -7.89 2.05
CA ILE A 164 -11.87 -9.00 2.69
C ILE A 164 -10.36 -8.70 2.68
N PRO A 165 -9.70 -8.58 3.85
CA PRO A 165 -8.26 -8.40 3.92
C PRO A 165 -7.53 -9.66 3.45
N CYS A 166 -6.79 -9.52 2.35
CA CYS A 166 -5.92 -10.56 1.80
C CYS A 166 -4.47 -10.41 2.27
N CYS A 167 -4.07 -9.23 2.73
CA CYS A 167 -2.75 -8.97 3.32
C CYS A 167 -2.82 -7.73 4.20
N ASN A 168 -2.08 -7.73 5.29
CA ASN A 168 -1.84 -6.58 6.15
C ASN A 168 -0.36 -6.47 6.52
N SER A 169 0.09 -5.25 6.76
CA SER A 169 1.41 -4.97 7.31
C SER A 169 1.35 -4.52 8.76
N VAL A 170 2.36 -4.88 9.53
CA VAL A 170 2.68 -4.27 10.83
C VAL A 170 4.04 -3.60 10.78
N HIS A 171 4.24 -2.55 11.57
CA HIS A 171 5.55 -1.95 11.72
C HIS A 171 6.46 -2.83 12.60
N ILE A 172 7.68 -3.10 12.15
CA ILE A 172 8.70 -3.77 12.94
C ILE A 172 9.78 -2.76 13.32
N SER A 173 9.85 -2.44 14.61
CA SER A 173 10.93 -1.63 15.14
C SER A 173 12.26 -2.40 15.04
N ASN A 174 13.29 -1.79 14.49
CA ASN A 174 14.67 -2.29 14.54
C ASN A 174 15.30 -2.15 15.93
N ASN A 175 14.53 -2.38 17.01
CA ASN A 175 15.11 -2.48 18.34
C ASN A 175 15.92 -3.78 18.42
N LYS A 176 17.18 -3.71 18.01
CA LYS A 176 18.23 -4.51 18.63
C LYS A 176 18.09 -4.25 20.12
N GLY A 177 17.59 -5.24 20.85
CA GLY A 177 17.46 -5.17 22.30
C GLY A 177 18.75 -4.60 22.87
N ARG A 178 18.65 -3.45 23.55
CA ARG A 178 19.64 -3.10 24.55
C ARG A 178 19.54 -4.20 25.59
N THR A 179 20.40 -5.20 25.48
CA THR A 179 20.71 -6.10 26.58
C THR A 179 21.14 -5.17 27.72
N LYS A 180 20.25 -4.99 28.70
CA LYS A 180 20.65 -4.37 29.97
C LYS A 180 21.68 -5.31 30.57
N ILE A 181 22.90 -4.80 30.72
CA ILE A 181 23.95 -5.39 31.56
C ILE A 181 23.48 -5.31 33.00
#